data_AF-A0A5B0AMK4-F1
#
_entry.id   AF-A0A5B0AMK4-F1
#
_cell.length_a   1.000
_cell.length_b   1.000
_cell.length_c   1.000
_cell.angle_alpha   90.00
_cell.angle_beta   90.00
_cell.angle_gamma   90.00
#
_symmetry.space_group_name_H-M   'P 1'
#
loop_
_entity.id
_entity.type
_entity.pdbx_description
1 polymer ?
#
loop_
_entity_poly.entity_id
_entity_poly.type
_entity_poly.pdbx_seq_one_letter_code
_entity_poly.pdbx_strand_id
1 'polypeptide(L)'
;MRDKTDNRHEEGKDSRMTQRIERTGHRLPIFGVPSNGEENGASGSIAQAQGGVGLGPGWADLPNGSFGTEDAADLITYEVQKKAVGDDVVEFTLVISYTSSGWSKAIIMPDGEGNDFIIQAQGRGASASNGLYLHQTKKGQVLTFRKPKAFGIWYDVIQIGYLGNLDPGDRVVFTWQRD
;
A
#
# COMPACT_ATOMS: atom_id res chain seq x y z
N MET A 1 46.70 -46.03 -10.27
CA MET A 1 47.30 -45.98 -8.92
C MET A 1 47.95 -44.61 -8.80
N ARG A 2 47.58 -43.81 -7.79
CA ARG A 2 47.88 -42.35 -7.63
C ARG A 2 47.01 -41.47 -8.55
N ASP A 3 46.48 -40.32 -8.15
CA ASP A 3 46.82 -39.48 -7.00
C ASP A 3 45.56 -38.78 -6.46
N LYS A 4 45.48 -38.62 -5.14
CA LYS A 4 44.42 -37.89 -4.42
C LYS A 4 44.92 -36.47 -4.22
N THR A 5 44.14 -35.47 -4.61
CA THR A 5 44.40 -34.08 -4.23
C THR A 5 43.19 -33.56 -3.45
N ASP A 6 43.34 -33.59 -2.12
CA ASP A 6 42.45 -32.93 -1.16
C ASP A 6 42.68 -31.41 -1.25
N ASN A 7 41.63 -30.65 -1.58
CA ASN A 7 41.60 -29.21 -1.36
C ASN A 7 40.72 -28.91 -0.14
N ARG A 8 41.35 -28.74 1.01
CA ARG A 8 40.74 -28.09 2.19
C ARG A 8 40.75 -26.59 1.96
N HIS A 9 39.58 -25.97 2.03
CA HIS A 9 39.47 -24.51 2.09
C HIS A 9 39.33 -24.10 3.55
N GLU A 10 40.18 -23.18 3.98
CA GLU A 10 40.34 -22.74 5.35
C GLU A 10 39.18 -21.85 5.83
N GLU A 11 38.82 -22.07 7.10
CA GLU A 11 37.89 -21.30 7.90
C GLU A 11 38.49 -19.92 8.24
N GLY A 12 37.95 -18.86 7.65
CA GLY A 12 38.22 -17.48 8.06
C GLY A 12 37.38 -17.10 9.28
N LYS A 13 37.90 -17.33 10.49
CA LYS A 13 37.43 -16.70 11.74
C LYS A 13 38.21 -15.42 11.97
N ASP A 14 37.54 -14.27 11.90
CA ASP A 14 37.90 -13.02 12.57
C ASP A 14 36.96 -11.91 12.08
N SER A 15 36.55 -10.88 12.80
CA SER A 15 36.70 -10.49 14.20
C SER A 15 35.81 -9.23 14.34
N ARG A 16 35.24 -9.03 15.53
CA ARG A 16 34.74 -7.73 16.07
C ARG A 16 33.45 -7.16 15.45
N MET A 17 32.50 -6.81 16.33
CA MET A 17 32.33 -5.43 16.82
C MET A 17 31.02 -5.31 17.61
N THR A 18 31.07 -5.61 18.90
CA THR A 18 29.95 -5.35 19.82
C THR A 18 29.93 -3.84 20.11
N GLN A 19 29.03 -3.10 19.45
CA GLN A 19 28.75 -1.72 19.82
C GLN A 19 27.86 -1.69 21.08
N ARG A 20 28.48 -1.30 22.19
CA ARG A 20 27.84 -0.94 23.45
C ARG A 20 27.15 0.41 23.27
N ILE A 21 25.82 0.41 23.20
CA ILE A 21 25.02 1.64 23.23
C ILE A 21 24.68 1.92 24.70
N GLU A 22 25.40 2.86 25.30
CA GLU A 22 24.98 3.51 26.54
C GLU A 22 24.01 4.64 26.16
N ARG A 23 22.72 4.47 26.44
CA ARG A 23 21.76 5.58 26.43
C ARG A 23 21.51 6.04 27.85
N THR A 24 22.26 7.08 28.20
CA THR A 24 22.10 7.95 29.35
C THR A 24 20.65 8.43 29.46
N GLY A 25 20.05 8.18 30.63
CA GLY A 25 18.76 8.73 30.99
C GLY A 25 18.81 10.25 31.09
N HIS A 26 17.92 10.91 30.36
CA HIS A 26 17.52 12.28 30.63
C HIS A 26 16.04 12.29 30.98
N ARG A 27 15.81 12.51 32.28
CA ARG A 27 14.52 12.69 32.91
C ARG A 27 14.07 14.12 32.58
N LEU A 28 13.05 14.27 31.75
CA LEU A 28 12.42 15.56 31.51
C LEU A 28 11.47 15.91 32.68
N PRO A 29 11.34 17.19 33.04
CA PRO A 29 10.41 17.64 34.06
C PRO A 29 8.96 17.48 33.60
N ILE A 30 8.14 16.91 34.49
CA ILE A 30 6.68 16.83 34.38
C ILE A 30 6.13 18.24 34.52
N PHE A 31 5.67 18.82 33.41
CA PHE A 31 4.88 20.04 33.41
C PHE A 31 3.40 19.71 33.12
N GLY A 32 2.57 20.12 34.09
CA GLY A 32 1.17 20.55 33.97
C GLY A 32 0.29 19.93 32.89
N VAL A 33 -0.71 19.17 33.37
CA VAL A 33 -1.95 18.88 32.65
C VAL A 33 -2.84 20.13 32.63
N PRO A 34 -3.19 20.68 31.46
CA PRO A 34 -4.49 21.31 31.28
C PRO A 34 -5.46 20.28 30.70
N SER A 35 -6.47 19.95 31.50
CA SER A 35 -7.70 19.32 31.05
C SER A 35 -8.44 20.34 30.18
N ASN A 36 -8.46 20.11 28.87
CA ASN A 36 -9.44 20.67 27.96
C ASN A 36 -10.09 19.51 27.23
N GLY A 37 -11.34 19.25 27.60
CA GLY A 37 -12.22 18.39 26.83
C GLY A 37 -12.47 19.03 25.47
N GLU A 38 -12.08 18.32 24.42
CA GLU A 38 -12.61 18.49 23.09
C GLU A 38 -12.70 17.10 22.47
N GLU A 39 -13.83 16.44 22.74
CA GLU A 39 -14.34 15.34 21.92
C GLU A 39 -14.68 15.90 20.53
N ASN A 40 -13.67 16.18 19.72
CA ASN A 40 -13.85 16.27 18.27
C ASN A 40 -13.82 14.86 17.71
N GLY A 41 -14.92 14.14 17.97
CA GLY A 41 -15.32 12.98 17.19
C GLY A 41 -15.58 13.42 15.75
N ALA A 42 -14.50 13.60 14.99
CA ALA A 42 -14.56 13.59 13.54
C ALA A 42 -14.88 12.15 13.13
N SER A 43 -16.15 11.78 13.24
CA SER A 43 -16.75 10.81 12.34
C SER A 43 -16.57 11.39 10.94
N GLY A 44 -15.41 11.12 10.34
CA GLY A 44 -15.15 11.39 8.95
C GLY A 44 -16.28 10.74 8.18
N SER A 45 -17.14 11.58 7.62
CA SER A 45 -18.25 11.13 6.79
C SER A 45 -17.66 10.26 5.70
N ILE A 46 -17.84 8.96 5.83
CA ILE A 46 -17.55 7.98 4.79
C ILE A 46 -18.31 8.44 3.54
N ALA A 47 -17.58 9.04 2.60
CA ALA A 47 -18.11 9.37 1.29
C ALA A 47 -18.51 8.04 0.64
N GLN A 48 -19.79 7.67 0.80
CA GLN A 48 -20.36 6.53 0.09
C GLN A 48 -20.38 6.91 -1.39
N ALA A 49 -19.43 6.35 -2.13
CA ALA A 49 -19.39 6.45 -3.58
C ALA A 49 -20.69 5.87 -4.18
N GLN A 50 -21.49 6.74 -4.79
CA GLN A 50 -22.58 6.32 -5.65
C GLN A 50 -21.99 5.93 -7.00
N GLY A 51 -22.16 4.67 -7.40
CA GLY A 51 -22.05 4.18 -8.78
C GLY A 51 -20.82 4.64 -9.58
N GLY A 52 -19.75 3.84 -9.53
CA GLY A 52 -18.71 3.84 -10.57
C GLY A 52 -17.34 4.38 -10.17
N VAL A 53 -17.24 5.32 -9.22
CA VAL A 53 -15.93 5.87 -8.78
C VAL A 53 -15.86 5.91 -7.25
N GLY A 54 -15.05 5.01 -6.67
CA GLY A 54 -15.03 4.71 -5.23
C GLY A 54 -14.52 5.81 -4.31
N LEU A 55 -13.81 6.79 -4.85
CA LEU A 55 -13.29 7.93 -4.11
C LEU A 55 -13.62 9.24 -4.82
N GLY A 56 -14.07 10.22 -4.05
CA GLY A 56 -14.34 11.57 -4.56
C GLY A 56 -13.06 12.34 -4.92
N PRO A 57 -13.19 13.50 -5.59
CA PRO A 57 -12.08 14.42 -5.79
C PRO A 57 -11.38 14.76 -4.47
N GLY A 58 -10.05 14.82 -4.47
CA GLY A 58 -9.25 15.21 -3.29
C GLY A 58 -8.88 14.07 -2.34
N TRP A 59 -9.24 12.82 -2.64
CA TRP A 59 -8.83 11.68 -1.81
C TRP A 59 -7.30 11.54 -1.69
N ALA A 60 -6.57 11.86 -2.76
CA ALA A 60 -5.12 11.82 -2.81
C ALA A 60 -4.43 12.88 -1.93
N ASP A 61 -5.19 13.90 -1.49
CA ASP A 61 -4.73 14.93 -0.55
C ASP A 61 -4.91 14.50 0.91
N LEU A 62 -5.68 13.43 1.14
CA LEU A 62 -5.86 12.85 2.47
C LEU A 62 -4.76 11.83 2.75
N PRO A 63 -4.23 11.78 3.99
CA PRO A 63 -3.18 10.82 4.34
C PRO A 63 -3.68 9.36 4.34
N ASN A 64 -4.98 9.14 4.57
CA ASN A 64 -5.60 7.83 4.56
C ASN A 64 -7.13 7.94 4.45
N GLY A 65 -7.77 6.81 4.19
CA GLY A 65 -9.22 6.68 4.22
C GLY A 65 -9.69 5.25 3.93
N SER A 66 -10.99 5.09 3.69
CA SER A 66 -11.58 3.79 3.36
C SER A 66 -12.78 3.93 2.43
N PHE A 67 -13.04 2.88 1.65
CA PHE A 67 -14.19 2.77 0.77
C PHE A 67 -14.63 1.30 0.63
N GLY A 68 -15.90 1.09 0.32
CA GLY A 68 -16.46 -0.23 -0.04
C GLY A 68 -16.44 -0.44 -1.55
N THR A 69 -16.90 -1.60 -1.99
CA THR A 69 -17.08 -1.90 -3.43
C THR A 69 -18.56 -2.13 -3.75
N GLU A 70 -18.87 -2.59 -4.97
CA GLU A 70 -20.20 -3.12 -5.30
C GLU A 70 -20.62 -4.32 -4.42
N ASP A 71 -19.66 -5.03 -3.84
CA ASP A 71 -19.90 -6.06 -2.83
C ASP A 71 -19.88 -5.41 -1.44
N ALA A 72 -21.02 -5.44 -0.74
CA ALA A 72 -21.17 -4.82 0.57
C ALA A 72 -20.29 -5.45 1.67
N ALA A 73 -19.75 -6.66 1.45
CA ALA A 73 -18.80 -7.28 2.35
C ALA A 73 -17.39 -6.66 2.23
N ASP A 74 -17.06 -6.10 1.07
CA ASP A 74 -15.74 -5.53 0.82
C ASP A 74 -15.50 -4.26 1.63
N LEU A 75 -14.31 -4.17 2.19
CA LEU A 75 -13.77 -2.93 2.74
C LEU A 75 -12.30 -2.80 2.33
N ILE A 76 -11.99 -1.69 1.67
CA ILE A 76 -10.63 -1.34 1.29
C ILE A 76 -10.24 -0.07 2.05
N THR A 77 -9.09 -0.09 2.70
CA THR A 77 -8.46 1.10 3.27
C THR A 77 -7.32 1.55 2.36
N TYR A 78 -7.00 2.83 2.36
CA TYR A 78 -5.83 3.35 1.68
C TYR A 78 -5.00 4.23 2.60
N GLU A 79 -3.70 4.32 2.31
CA GLU A 79 -2.75 5.26 2.89
C GLU A 79 -1.96 5.92 1.75
N VAL A 80 -1.81 7.24 1.80
CA VAL A 80 -0.96 8.00 0.89
C VAL A 80 0.31 8.41 1.65
N GLN A 81 1.42 7.77 1.29
CA GLN A 81 2.74 8.04 1.85
C GLN A 81 3.46 9.03 0.93
N LYS A 82 3.54 10.29 1.35
CA LYS A 82 4.17 11.37 0.58
C LYS A 82 5.69 11.17 0.50
N LYS A 83 6.27 11.33 -0.71
CA LYS A 83 7.72 11.23 -0.96
C LYS A 83 8.37 9.93 -0.44
N ALA A 84 7.66 8.81 -0.60
CA ALA A 84 8.08 7.49 -0.14
C ALA A 84 8.94 6.71 -1.17
N VAL A 85 8.88 7.08 -2.44
CA VAL A 85 9.58 6.43 -3.55
C VAL A 85 10.36 7.44 -4.41
N GLY A 86 10.95 6.98 -5.51
CA GLY A 86 11.67 7.84 -6.46
C GLY A 86 10.81 8.99 -6.98
N ASP A 87 11.45 10.14 -7.18
CA ASP A 87 10.87 11.44 -7.49
C ASP A 87 10.31 11.60 -8.92
N ASP A 88 10.24 10.52 -9.67
CA ASP A 88 9.66 10.44 -11.02
C ASP A 88 8.48 9.45 -11.14
N VAL A 89 8.19 8.71 -10.07
CA VAL A 89 7.20 7.62 -10.05
C VAL A 89 6.16 7.85 -8.95
N VAL A 90 4.95 7.34 -9.19
CA VAL A 90 3.93 7.09 -8.17
C VAL A 90 3.81 5.57 -8.02
N GLU A 91 4.07 5.05 -6.83
CA GLU A 91 3.95 3.60 -6.57
C GLU A 91 2.57 3.27 -6.01
N PHE A 92 1.97 2.21 -6.54
CA PHE A 92 0.76 1.62 -6.01
C PHE A 92 1.11 0.27 -5.39
N THR A 93 0.57 0.00 -4.21
CA THR A 93 0.74 -1.27 -3.50
C THR A 93 -0.63 -1.83 -3.16
N LEU A 94 -0.82 -3.12 -3.42
CA LEU A 94 -1.97 -3.89 -2.99
C LEU A 94 -1.55 -4.82 -1.87
N VAL A 95 -2.27 -4.78 -0.75
CA VAL A 95 -2.09 -5.65 0.42
C VAL A 95 -3.39 -6.41 0.68
N ILE A 96 -3.29 -7.70 0.93
CA ILE A 96 -4.39 -8.54 1.39
C ILE A 96 -4.27 -8.67 2.89
N SER A 97 -5.20 -8.08 3.64
CA SER A 97 -5.15 -8.14 5.12
C SER A 97 -5.22 -9.59 5.62
N TYR A 98 -4.64 -9.84 6.79
CA TYR A 98 -4.80 -11.12 7.49
C TYR A 98 -6.25 -11.40 7.89
N THR A 99 -7.10 -10.37 7.94
CA THR A 99 -8.54 -10.47 8.23
C THR A 99 -9.41 -10.73 7.00
N SER A 100 -8.86 -10.67 5.79
CA SER A 100 -9.60 -10.98 4.55
C SER A 100 -9.73 -12.49 4.33
N SER A 101 -10.64 -12.88 3.44
CA SER A 101 -10.78 -14.26 2.95
C SER A 101 -9.47 -14.85 2.39
N GLY A 102 -8.53 -14.00 1.95
CA GLY A 102 -7.27 -14.41 1.31
C GLY A 102 -7.40 -14.73 -0.17
N TRP A 103 -8.59 -14.56 -0.76
CA TRP A 103 -8.79 -14.73 -2.20
C TRP A 103 -7.99 -13.70 -3.00
N SER A 104 -7.56 -14.10 -4.20
CA SER A 104 -6.77 -13.25 -5.10
C SER A 104 -7.46 -11.92 -5.36
N LYS A 105 -6.69 -10.82 -5.39
CA LYS A 105 -7.15 -9.48 -5.73
C LYS A 105 -6.18 -8.86 -6.73
N ALA A 106 -6.68 -7.96 -7.57
CA ALA A 106 -5.86 -7.25 -8.53
C ALA A 106 -6.26 -5.78 -8.66
N ILE A 107 -5.28 -4.95 -9.04
CA ILE A 107 -5.48 -3.58 -9.50
C ILE A 107 -4.96 -3.52 -10.94
N ILE A 108 -5.82 -3.09 -11.86
CA ILE A 108 -5.43 -2.73 -13.23
C ILE A 108 -5.09 -1.24 -13.24
N MET A 109 -3.93 -0.90 -13.82
CA MET A 109 -3.36 0.42 -13.83
C MET A 109 -3.08 0.88 -15.27
N PRO A 110 -4.02 1.60 -15.90
CA PRO A 110 -3.78 2.17 -17.22
C PRO A 110 -2.75 3.29 -17.17
N ASP A 111 -1.80 3.29 -18.10
CA ASP A 111 -0.77 4.33 -18.20
C ASP A 111 -1.24 5.60 -18.92
N GLY A 112 -2.42 5.56 -19.56
CA GLY A 112 -2.95 6.65 -20.38
C GLY A 112 -2.24 6.81 -21.73
N GLU A 113 -1.46 5.81 -22.15
CA GLU A 113 -0.72 5.72 -23.42
C GLU A 113 -1.10 4.47 -24.23
N GLY A 114 -2.06 3.69 -23.73
CA GLY A 114 -2.59 2.50 -24.39
C GLY A 114 -2.05 1.19 -23.84
N ASN A 115 -1.30 1.21 -22.73
CA ASN A 115 -0.91 0.01 -22.00
C ASN A 115 -1.57 -0.04 -20.62
N ASP A 116 -1.69 -1.26 -20.10
CA ASP A 116 -2.17 -1.53 -18.75
C ASP A 116 -1.14 -2.36 -17.99
N PHE A 117 -0.94 -2.02 -16.73
CA PHE A 117 -0.16 -2.79 -15.79
C PHE A 117 -1.07 -3.45 -14.76
N ILE A 118 -0.63 -4.58 -14.19
CA ILE A 118 -1.41 -5.32 -13.19
C ILE A 118 -0.58 -5.50 -11.93
N ILE A 119 -1.18 -5.16 -10.79
CA ILE A 119 -0.73 -5.58 -9.47
C ILE A 119 -1.67 -6.68 -9.00
N GLN A 120 -1.14 -7.86 -8.66
CA GLN A 120 -1.95 -8.97 -8.18
C GLN A 120 -1.34 -9.59 -6.93
N ALA A 121 -2.17 -9.84 -5.91
CA ALA A 121 -1.77 -10.49 -4.67
C ALA A 121 -2.77 -11.58 -4.29
N GLN A 122 -2.28 -12.69 -3.73
CA GLN A 122 -3.09 -13.83 -3.31
C GLN A 122 -2.58 -14.40 -1.99
N GLY A 123 -3.52 -14.70 -1.08
CA GLY A 123 -3.22 -15.20 0.26
C GLY A 123 -3.25 -14.09 1.31
N ARG A 124 -3.59 -14.47 2.54
CA ARG A 124 -3.62 -13.55 3.69
C ARG A 124 -2.23 -13.00 3.98
N GLY A 125 -2.11 -11.68 4.11
CA GLY A 125 -0.84 -10.99 4.31
C GLY A 125 0.00 -10.82 3.03
N ALA A 126 -0.47 -11.30 1.89
CA ALA A 126 0.24 -11.12 0.63
C ALA A 126 0.20 -9.66 0.18
N SER A 127 1.24 -9.24 -0.52
CA SER A 127 1.30 -7.92 -1.13
C SER A 127 2.00 -7.95 -2.49
N ALA A 128 1.68 -6.97 -3.32
CA ALA A 128 2.36 -6.72 -4.59
C ALA A 128 2.35 -5.20 -4.85
N SER A 129 3.36 -4.70 -5.57
CA SER A 129 3.45 -3.29 -5.96
C SER A 129 3.90 -3.14 -7.41
N ASN A 130 3.56 -1.99 -7.99
CA ASN A 130 4.06 -1.52 -9.27
C ASN A 130 3.83 0.00 -9.34
N GLY A 131 4.50 0.69 -10.26
CA GLY A 131 4.44 2.15 -10.38
C GLY A 131 4.04 2.64 -11.75
N LEU A 132 3.58 3.89 -11.80
CA LEU A 132 3.41 4.67 -13.02
C LEU A 132 4.31 5.89 -12.94
N TYR A 133 4.90 6.31 -14.06
CA TYR A 133 5.59 7.60 -14.09
C TYR A 133 4.61 8.75 -13.85
N LEU A 134 5.09 9.87 -13.31
CA LEU A 134 4.22 11.01 -13.01
C LEU A 134 3.38 11.44 -14.22
N HIS A 135 3.99 11.57 -15.40
CA HIS A 135 3.29 12.00 -16.61
C HIS A 135 2.19 11.02 -17.05
N GLN A 136 2.31 9.74 -16.69
CA GLN A 136 1.27 8.75 -16.95
C GLN A 136 0.06 9.05 -16.05
N THR A 137 0.25 9.24 -14.74
CA THR A 137 -0.86 9.46 -13.77
C THR A 137 -1.73 10.69 -14.00
N LYS A 138 -1.27 11.65 -14.81
CA LYS A 138 -1.96 12.94 -15.06
C LYS A 138 -2.91 12.91 -16.26
N LYS A 139 -3.21 11.73 -16.82
CA LYS A 139 -4.00 11.59 -18.06
C LYS A 139 -5.47 11.24 -17.83
N GLY A 140 -5.94 11.28 -16.59
CA GLY A 140 -7.35 11.05 -16.25
C GLY A 140 -7.76 9.57 -16.26
N GLN A 141 -6.79 8.65 -16.25
CA GLN A 141 -7.06 7.23 -16.08
C GLN A 141 -7.71 6.92 -14.72
N VAL A 142 -8.28 5.74 -14.63
CA VAL A 142 -8.86 5.18 -13.41
C VAL A 142 -8.17 3.85 -13.10
N LEU A 143 -7.89 3.60 -11.82
CA LEU A 143 -7.51 2.27 -11.35
C LEU A 143 -8.76 1.40 -11.30
N THR A 144 -8.66 0.15 -11.75
CA THR A 144 -9.77 -0.82 -11.66
C THR A 144 -9.41 -1.94 -10.70
N PHE A 145 -10.19 -2.05 -9.63
CA PHE A 145 -10.03 -3.12 -8.65
C PHE A 145 -10.83 -4.33 -9.10
N ARG A 146 -10.21 -5.51 -9.03
CA ARG A 146 -10.81 -6.77 -9.46
C ARG A 146 -10.65 -7.86 -8.41
N LYS A 147 -11.63 -8.75 -8.35
CA LYS A 147 -11.55 -10.01 -7.61
C LYS A 147 -12.20 -11.15 -8.42
N PRO A 148 -11.92 -12.42 -8.13
CA PRO A 148 -12.64 -13.54 -8.74
C PRO A 148 -13.99 -13.77 -8.02
N LYS A 149 -15.03 -14.20 -8.75
CA LYS A 149 -16.26 -14.81 -8.20
C LYS A 149 -16.14 -16.34 -8.20
N ALA A 150 -17.27 -17.00 -7.93
CA ALA A 150 -17.49 -18.41 -8.23
C ALA A 150 -16.94 -18.78 -9.62
N PHE A 151 -16.36 -19.98 -9.70
CA PHE A 151 -15.70 -20.53 -10.90
C PHE A 151 -14.45 -19.77 -11.38
N GLY A 152 -13.90 -18.85 -10.57
CA GLY A 152 -12.63 -18.18 -10.87
C GLY A 152 -12.73 -17.05 -11.91
N ILE A 153 -13.95 -16.65 -12.27
CA ILE A 153 -14.17 -15.55 -13.21
C ILE A 153 -13.86 -14.22 -12.53
N TRP A 154 -12.94 -13.45 -13.10
CA TRP A 154 -12.57 -12.11 -12.62
C TRP A 154 -13.57 -11.06 -13.05
N TYR A 155 -13.92 -10.17 -12.13
CA TYR A 155 -14.82 -9.06 -12.38
C TYR A 155 -14.29 -7.81 -11.69
N ASP A 156 -14.74 -6.67 -12.21
CA ASP A 156 -14.40 -5.36 -11.69
C ASP A 156 -15.36 -5.06 -10.54
N VAL A 157 -14.82 -4.63 -9.41
CA VAL A 157 -15.61 -4.35 -8.20
C VAL A 157 -15.76 -2.86 -7.94
N ILE A 158 -14.77 -2.06 -8.36
CA ILE A 158 -14.80 -0.61 -8.25
C ILE A 158 -13.69 0.02 -9.09
N GLN A 159 -13.90 1.27 -9.52
CA GLN A 159 -12.87 2.09 -10.16
C GLN A 159 -12.53 3.29 -9.29
N ILE A 160 -11.29 3.76 -9.35
CA ILE A 160 -10.81 4.93 -8.59
C ILE A 160 -10.09 5.88 -9.54
N GLY A 161 -10.64 7.08 -9.69
CA GLY A 161 -10.05 8.14 -10.51
C GLY A 161 -9.22 9.15 -9.72
N TYR A 162 -9.04 10.32 -10.31
CA TYR A 162 -8.35 11.46 -9.71
C TYR A 162 -6.88 11.17 -9.34
N LEU A 163 -6.23 10.23 -10.04
CA LEU A 163 -4.81 9.93 -9.87
C LEU A 163 -3.93 11.15 -10.16
N GLY A 164 -4.47 12.09 -10.95
CA GLY A 164 -3.80 13.33 -11.29
C GLY A 164 -3.56 14.28 -10.09
N ASN A 165 -4.08 13.96 -8.90
CA ASN A 165 -3.80 14.70 -7.67
C ASN A 165 -2.60 14.11 -6.88
N LEU A 166 -2.06 12.96 -7.29
CA LEU A 166 -0.87 12.38 -6.65
C LEU A 166 0.39 13.13 -7.07
N ASP A 167 1.32 13.29 -6.14
CA ASP A 167 2.60 13.96 -6.37
C ASP A 167 3.68 12.95 -6.77
N PRO A 168 4.72 13.38 -7.52
CA PRO A 168 5.89 12.51 -7.75
C PRO A 168 6.52 12.07 -6.43
N GLY A 169 6.90 10.80 -6.34
CA GLY A 169 7.44 10.18 -5.14
C GLY A 169 6.38 9.67 -4.17
N ASP A 170 5.09 9.86 -4.43
CA ASP A 170 4.03 9.31 -3.58
C ASP A 170 3.95 7.78 -3.73
N ARG A 171 3.67 7.11 -2.60
CA ARG A 171 3.22 5.71 -2.58
C ARG A 171 1.80 5.64 -2.06
N VAL A 172 0.92 4.94 -2.76
CA VAL A 172 -0.43 4.64 -2.29
C VAL A 172 -0.53 3.16 -1.95
N VAL A 173 -0.84 2.87 -0.69
CA VAL A 173 -1.02 1.50 -0.20
C VAL A 173 -2.50 1.22 -0.02
N PHE A 174 -3.05 0.37 -0.87
CA PHE A 174 -4.41 -0.15 -0.73
C PHE A 174 -4.39 -1.47 0.04
N THR A 175 -5.17 -1.56 1.11
CA THR A 175 -5.32 -2.79 1.90
C THR A 175 -6.75 -3.29 1.83
N TRP A 176 -6.93 -4.49 1.28
CA TRP A 176 -8.21 -5.20 1.32
C TRP A 176 -8.41 -5.80 2.71
N GLN A 177 -9.26 -5.17 3.52
CA GLN A 177 -9.43 -5.52 4.93
C GLN A 177 -10.31 -6.77 5.10
N ARG A 178 -11.41 -6.83 4.35
CA ARG A 178 -12.38 -7.93 4.36
C ARG A 178 -13.14 -7.98 3.05
N ASP A 179 -13.72 -9.16 2.78
CA ASP A 179 -14.49 -9.54 1.60
C ASP A 179 -15.31 -10.80 1.87
#